data_AF-A0A6G3TNT9-F1
#
_entry.id   AF-A0A6G3TNT9-F1
#
_cell.length_a   1.000
_cell.length_b   1.000
_cell.length_c   1.000
_cell.angle_alpha   90.00
_cell.angle_beta   90.00
_cell.angle_gamma   90.00
#
_symmetry.space_group_name_H-M   'P 1'
#
loop_
_entity.id
_entity.type
_entity.pdbx_description
1 polymer ?
#
loop_
_entity_poly.entity_id
_entity_poly.type
_entity_poly.pdbx_seq_one_letter_code
_entity_poly.pdbx_strand_id
1 'polypeptide(L)'
;MSASASGERAAVHRARLRVAVLTGVIITLLVTVVGGIADTVMTRAQSDQVWRELRYGAARGDLSSPPVCTWLFARGATPLANAPAGFPVESDMRRVGRTHEAVERTVRRDDTRYLVRTQVRADGKVVQAVFDLRFQLADRRHLWFALGVAEVVGLLAAAVTGVVLGRLAVSPLAEALTRQRRFVTDASHELRTPVTQVYTRAQLLARQAAAQDLPARHREGLTRLVGSA
;
A
#
# COMPACT_ATOMS: atom_id res chain seq x y z
N MET A 1 -6.02 -38.85 20.78
CA MET A 1 -6.28 -38.44 19.38
C MET A 1 -6.88 -37.04 19.21
N SER A 2 -7.50 -36.41 20.24
CA SER A 2 -8.11 -35.07 20.10
C SER A 2 -7.11 -33.89 20.12
N ALA A 3 -5.96 -34.04 20.80
CA ALA A 3 -4.98 -32.96 20.96
C ALA A 3 -4.15 -32.63 19.70
N SER A 4 -3.95 -33.58 18.78
CA SER A 4 -3.24 -33.33 17.53
C SER A 4 -4.10 -32.55 16.53
N ALA A 5 -5.42 -32.81 16.53
CA ALA A 5 -6.37 -32.16 15.62
C ALA A 5 -6.62 -30.68 15.98
N SER A 6 -6.55 -30.31 17.26
CA SER A 6 -6.67 -28.90 17.69
C SER A 6 -5.41 -28.09 17.34
N GLY A 7 -4.23 -28.69 17.47
CA GLY A 7 -2.96 -28.06 17.11
C GLY A 7 -2.83 -27.75 15.61
N GLU A 8 -3.24 -28.68 14.73
CA GLU A 8 -3.24 -28.47 13.28
C GLU A 8 -4.22 -27.37 12.85
N ARG A 9 -5.44 -27.34 13.41
CA ARG A 9 -6.42 -26.28 13.12
C ARG A 9 -5.91 -24.90 13.52
N ALA A 10 -5.24 -24.79 14.66
CA ALA A 10 -4.64 -23.54 15.12
C ALA A 10 -3.46 -23.08 14.25
N ALA A 11 -2.66 -24.00 13.71
CA ALA A 11 -1.58 -23.67 12.78
C ALA A 11 -2.12 -23.15 11.44
N VAL A 12 -3.12 -23.82 10.86
CA VAL A 12 -3.76 -23.41 9.61
C VAL A 12 -4.50 -22.07 9.77
N HIS A 13 -5.15 -21.83 10.91
CA HIS A 13 -5.80 -20.56 11.20
C HIS A 13 -4.78 -19.41 11.30
N ARG A 14 -3.63 -19.62 11.94
CA ARG A 14 -2.56 -18.61 12.02
C ARG A 14 -1.95 -18.31 10.66
N ALA A 15 -1.76 -19.32 9.81
CA ALA A 15 -1.27 -19.12 8.45
C ALA A 15 -2.26 -18.30 7.60
N ARG A 16 -3.56 -18.62 7.67
CA ARG A 16 -4.64 -17.84 7.02
C ARG A 16 -4.62 -16.38 7.43
N LEU A 17 -4.55 -16.14 8.74
CA LEU A 17 -4.61 -14.80 9.30
C LEU A 17 -3.35 -14.00 8.92
N ARG A 18 -2.17 -14.62 8.89
CA ARG A 18 -0.93 -13.98 8.42
C ARG A 18 -1.02 -13.56 6.95
N VAL A 19 -1.48 -14.44 6.07
CA VAL A 19 -1.61 -14.12 4.64
C VAL A 19 -2.60 -12.98 4.44
N ALA A 20 -3.80 -13.06 5.03
CA ALA A 20 -4.81 -12.02 4.93
C ALA A 20 -4.30 -10.66 5.45
N VAL A 21 -3.63 -10.65 6.61
CA VAL A 21 -3.03 -9.43 7.18
C VAL A 21 -1.95 -8.86 6.28
N LEU A 22 -1.05 -9.69 5.76
CA LEU A 22 0.07 -9.22 4.94
C LEU A 22 -0.42 -8.65 3.60
N THR A 23 -1.38 -9.32 2.95
CA THR A 23 -2.02 -8.80 1.74
C THR A 23 -2.80 -7.52 2.03
N GLY A 24 -3.53 -7.45 3.14
CA GLY A 24 -4.23 -6.24 3.57
C GLY A 24 -3.28 -5.07 3.80
N VAL A 25 -2.18 -5.29 4.54
CA VAL A 25 -1.15 -4.26 4.79
C VAL A 25 -0.56 -3.74 3.48
N ILE A 26 -0.26 -4.63 2.53
CA ILE A 26 0.26 -4.21 1.21
C ILE A 26 -0.76 -3.35 0.47
N ILE A 27 -2.04 -3.74 0.46
CA ILE A 27 -3.11 -2.97 -0.19
C ILE A 27 -3.23 -1.58 0.45
N THR A 28 -3.35 -1.53 1.78
CA THR A 28 -3.45 -0.26 2.52
C THR A 28 -2.23 0.63 2.26
N LEU A 29 -1.03 0.06 2.23
CA LEU A 29 0.19 0.80 1.92
C LEU A 29 0.14 1.36 0.49
N LEU A 30 -0.23 0.56 -0.49
CA LEU A 30 -0.35 0.99 -1.89
C LEU A 30 -1.39 2.09 -2.06
N VAL A 31 -2.59 1.92 -1.50
CA VAL A 31 -3.67 2.92 -1.58
C VAL A 31 -3.25 4.21 -0.88
N THR A 32 -2.57 4.14 0.26
CA THR A 32 -2.05 5.32 0.97
C THR A 32 -0.99 6.06 0.16
N VAL A 33 -0.04 5.33 -0.45
CA VAL A 33 1.00 5.92 -1.29
C VAL A 33 0.39 6.56 -2.53
N VAL A 34 -0.50 5.85 -3.24
CA VAL A 34 -1.18 6.37 -4.43
C VAL A 34 -2.04 7.58 -4.07
N GLY A 35 -2.79 7.52 -2.97
CA GLY A 35 -3.61 8.62 -2.48
C GLY A 35 -2.78 9.86 -2.11
N GLY A 36 -1.64 9.67 -1.43
CA GLY A 36 -0.71 10.75 -1.11
C GLY A 36 -0.06 11.37 -2.35
N ILE A 37 0.34 10.55 -3.33
CA ILE A 37 0.87 11.05 -4.60
C ILE A 37 -0.22 11.82 -5.36
N ALA A 38 -1.43 11.27 -5.46
CA ALA A 38 -2.53 11.92 -6.14
C ALA A 38 -2.90 13.27 -5.50
N ASP A 39 -2.98 13.37 -4.17
CA ASP A 39 -3.25 14.64 -3.47
C ASP A 39 -2.12 15.65 -3.67
N THR A 40 -0.85 15.23 -3.58
CA THR A 40 0.30 16.13 -3.82
C THR A 40 0.39 16.61 -5.27
N VAL A 41 0.11 15.75 -6.26
CA VAL A 41 0.07 16.16 -7.67
C VAL A 41 -1.13 17.08 -7.92
N MET A 42 -2.32 16.73 -7.43
CA MET A 42 -3.53 17.52 -7.62
C MET A 42 -3.41 18.92 -6.98
N THR A 43 -2.91 19.00 -5.74
CA THR A 43 -2.69 20.29 -5.04
C THR A 43 -1.74 21.21 -5.81
N ARG A 44 -0.66 20.65 -6.37
CA ARG A 44 0.31 21.40 -7.18
C ARG A 44 -0.27 21.81 -8.53
N ALA A 45 -0.91 20.88 -9.26
CA ALA A 45 -1.49 21.14 -10.56
C ALA A 45 -2.64 22.16 -10.51
N GLN A 46 -3.50 22.09 -9.49
CA GLN A 46 -4.62 23.01 -9.27
C GLN A 46 -4.15 24.46 -9.06
N SER A 47 -3.03 24.65 -8.35
CA SER A 47 -2.52 25.99 -8.05
C SER A 47 -2.06 26.72 -9.32
N ASP A 48 -1.35 26.03 -10.21
CA ASP A 48 -0.87 26.62 -11.46
C ASP A 48 -2.01 26.92 -12.43
N GLN A 49 -3.02 26.05 -12.49
CA GLN A 49 -4.19 26.27 -13.34
C GLN A 49 -4.97 27.53 -12.93
N VAL A 50 -5.23 27.72 -11.64
CA VAL A 50 -5.96 28.91 -11.16
C VAL A 50 -5.19 30.19 -11.44
N TRP A 51 -3.87 30.19 -11.26
CA TRP A 51 -3.07 31.37 -11.60
C TRP A 51 -3.10 31.71 -13.09
N ARG A 52 -3.09 30.69 -13.97
CA ARG A 52 -3.27 30.90 -15.41
C ARG A 52 -4.63 31.51 -15.73
N GLU A 53 -5.70 30.99 -15.13
CA GLU A 53 -7.05 31.52 -15.29
C GLU A 53 -7.20 32.94 -14.73
N LEU A 54 -6.65 33.23 -13.55
CA LEU A 54 -6.66 34.58 -12.94
C LEU A 54 -5.91 35.59 -13.80
N ARG A 55 -4.72 35.24 -14.32
CA ARG A 55 -3.96 36.09 -15.24
C ARG A 55 -4.73 36.34 -16.54
N TYR A 56 -5.36 35.30 -17.09
CA TYR A 56 -6.17 35.40 -18.30
C TYR A 56 -7.42 36.28 -18.07
N GLY A 57 -8.16 36.04 -16.99
CA GLY A 57 -9.35 36.81 -16.61
C GLY A 57 -9.03 38.27 -16.31
N ALA A 58 -7.93 38.54 -15.59
CA ALA A 58 -7.50 39.91 -15.35
C ALA A 58 -7.08 40.62 -16.67
N ALA A 59 -6.45 39.90 -17.61
CA ALA A 59 -6.01 40.45 -18.89
C ALA A 59 -7.15 40.64 -19.91
N ARG A 60 -8.13 39.74 -19.97
CA ARG A 60 -9.11 39.66 -21.06
C ARG A 60 -10.56 39.42 -20.64
N GLY A 61 -10.81 39.14 -19.37
CA GLY A 61 -12.15 38.79 -18.88
C GLY A 61 -13.13 39.96 -18.92
N ASP A 62 -14.40 39.65 -19.21
CA ASP A 62 -15.50 40.59 -19.10
C ASP A 62 -15.79 40.93 -17.64
N LEU A 63 -15.86 42.23 -17.33
CA LEU A 63 -16.11 42.75 -15.98
C LEU A 63 -17.55 42.51 -15.53
N SER A 64 -18.51 42.45 -16.45
CA SER A 64 -19.93 42.19 -16.15
C SER A 64 -20.25 40.70 -16.01
N SER A 65 -19.56 39.84 -16.76
CA SER A 65 -19.81 38.40 -16.82
C SER A 65 -18.52 37.60 -16.60
N PRO A 66 -17.92 37.65 -15.39
CA PRO A 66 -16.71 36.91 -15.10
C PRO A 66 -16.96 35.38 -15.08
N PRO A 67 -15.92 34.56 -15.26
CA PRO A 67 -16.00 33.11 -15.08
C PRO A 67 -16.53 32.72 -13.69
N VAL A 68 -17.10 31.51 -13.60
CA VAL A 68 -17.66 30.99 -12.34
C VAL A 68 -16.60 31.01 -11.22
N CYS A 69 -17.02 31.33 -10.00
CA CYS A 69 -16.16 31.45 -8.81
C CYS A 69 -15.06 32.53 -8.90
N THR A 70 -15.12 33.40 -9.90
CA THR A 70 -14.20 34.52 -10.08
C THR A 70 -14.95 35.84 -10.07
N TRP A 71 -14.39 36.85 -9.42
CA TRP A 71 -14.86 38.22 -9.49
C TRP A 71 -13.77 39.10 -10.08
N LEU A 72 -14.16 39.99 -10.97
CA LEU A 72 -13.27 40.98 -11.57
C LEU A 72 -13.66 42.36 -11.07
N PHE A 73 -12.67 43.09 -10.57
CA PHE A 73 -12.84 44.45 -10.08
C PHE A 73 -11.99 45.39 -10.92
N ALA A 74 -12.57 46.50 -11.34
CA ALA A 74 -11.86 47.58 -12.03
C ALA A 74 -12.48 48.91 -11.62
N ARG A 75 -11.70 49.99 -11.73
CA ARG A 75 -12.22 51.34 -11.45
C ARG A 75 -13.33 51.67 -12.45
N GLY A 76 -14.50 52.05 -11.94
CA GLY A 76 -15.67 52.39 -12.75
C GLY A 76 -16.52 51.19 -13.19
N ALA A 77 -16.18 49.96 -12.79
CA ALA A 77 -17.03 48.79 -12.97
C ALA A 77 -17.84 48.52 -11.69
N THR A 78 -19.12 48.19 -11.83
CA THR A 78 -19.94 47.73 -10.70
C THR A 78 -19.63 46.26 -10.43
N PRO A 79 -19.16 45.90 -9.22
CA PRO A 79 -18.94 44.51 -8.87
C PRO A 79 -20.26 43.73 -8.84
N LEU A 80 -20.18 42.42 -9.07
CA LEU A 80 -21.35 41.54 -8.94
C LEU A 80 -21.90 41.60 -7.51
N ALA A 81 -23.22 41.52 -7.36
CA ALA A 81 -23.89 41.63 -6.06
C ALA A 81 -23.46 40.58 -5.03
N ASN A 82 -22.97 39.42 -5.49
CA ASN A 82 -22.46 38.34 -4.65
C ASN A 82 -20.94 38.41 -4.39
N ALA A 83 -20.30 39.54 -4.70
CA ALA A 83 -18.87 39.72 -4.46
C ALA A 83 -18.54 39.63 -2.97
N PRO A 84 -17.46 38.91 -2.59
CA PRO A 84 -17.04 38.81 -1.19
C PRO A 84 -16.61 40.18 -0.63
N ALA A 85 -16.88 40.40 0.65
CA ALA A 85 -16.49 41.61 1.34
C ALA A 85 -14.96 41.78 1.41
N GLY A 86 -14.50 43.02 1.44
CA GLY A 86 -13.07 43.35 1.53
C GLY A 86 -12.30 43.30 0.21
N PHE A 87 -13.01 43.22 -0.92
CA PHE A 87 -12.49 43.41 -2.27
C PHE A 87 -13.16 44.61 -2.97
N PRO A 88 -12.47 45.29 -3.91
CA PRO A 88 -11.08 45.04 -4.30
C PRO A 88 -10.09 45.41 -3.20
N VAL A 89 -8.91 44.79 -3.21
CA VAL A 89 -7.84 45.22 -2.32
C VAL A 89 -7.19 46.49 -2.84
N GLU A 90 -7.65 47.61 -2.28
CA GLU A 90 -7.26 48.95 -2.68
C GLU A 90 -5.75 49.23 -2.62
N SER A 91 -5.02 48.60 -1.69
CA SER A 91 -3.55 48.75 -1.62
C SER A 91 -2.87 48.19 -2.87
N ASP A 92 -3.34 47.06 -3.38
CA ASP A 92 -2.77 46.40 -4.55
C ASP A 92 -3.14 47.17 -5.81
N MET A 93 -4.40 47.63 -5.89
CA MET A 93 -4.89 48.45 -7.00
C MET A 93 -4.03 49.72 -7.16
N ARG A 94 -3.75 50.43 -6.05
CA ARG A 94 -2.90 51.62 -6.07
C ARG A 94 -1.44 51.31 -6.40
N ARG A 95 -0.88 50.22 -5.85
CA ARG A 95 0.50 49.82 -6.12
C ARG A 95 0.68 49.51 -7.60
N VAL A 96 -0.13 48.61 -8.14
CA VAL A 96 -0.08 48.20 -9.55
C VAL A 96 -0.34 49.38 -10.47
N GLY A 97 -1.26 50.29 -10.12
CA GLY A 97 -1.50 51.51 -10.89
C GLY A 97 -0.30 52.48 -10.94
N ARG A 98 0.64 52.40 -9.98
CA ARG A 98 1.86 53.22 -9.97
C ARG A 98 3.04 52.50 -10.61
N THR A 99 3.26 51.24 -10.23
CA THR A 99 4.46 50.47 -10.61
C THR A 99 4.29 49.75 -11.94
N HIS A 100 3.06 49.53 -12.41
CA HIS A 100 2.70 48.62 -13.51
C HIS A 100 3.11 47.15 -13.29
N GLU A 101 3.92 46.87 -12.27
CA GLU A 101 4.22 45.54 -11.79
C GLU A 101 2.98 44.90 -11.16
N ALA A 102 2.65 43.72 -11.64
CA ALA A 102 1.47 43.02 -11.23
C ALA A 102 1.69 42.19 -9.96
N VAL A 103 0.66 42.10 -9.12
CA VAL A 103 0.72 41.49 -7.79
C VAL A 103 -0.11 40.21 -7.76
N GLU A 104 0.47 39.14 -7.24
CA GLU A 104 -0.20 37.87 -6.95
C GLU A 104 -0.09 37.59 -5.46
N ARG A 105 -1.20 37.30 -4.80
CA ARG A 105 -1.20 36.86 -3.40
C ARG A 105 -2.46 36.11 -3.00
N THR A 106 -2.35 35.40 -1.88
CA THR A 106 -3.49 34.79 -1.20
C THR A 106 -4.01 35.73 -0.13
N VAL A 107 -5.32 35.97 -0.11
CA VAL A 107 -6.00 36.82 0.89
C VAL A 107 -7.03 35.98 1.63
N ARG A 108 -7.08 36.10 2.96
CA ARG A 108 -8.06 35.40 3.79
C ARG A 108 -9.15 36.37 4.28
N ARG A 109 -10.43 36.06 4.04
CA ARG A 109 -11.62 36.82 4.49
C ARG A 109 -12.73 35.85 4.85
N ASP A 110 -13.46 36.11 5.94
CA ASP A 110 -14.61 35.30 6.38
C ASP A 110 -14.35 33.78 6.33
N ASP A 111 -13.22 33.38 6.95
CA ASP A 111 -12.67 32.02 6.97
C ASP A 111 -12.31 31.40 5.60
N THR A 112 -12.51 32.14 4.53
CA THR A 112 -12.26 31.74 3.15
C THR A 112 -10.91 32.24 2.65
N ARG A 113 -10.21 31.41 1.87
CA ARG A 113 -8.99 31.83 1.16
C ARG A 113 -9.36 32.21 -0.28
N TYR A 114 -8.81 33.32 -0.73
CA TYR A 114 -8.96 33.85 -2.07
C TYR A 114 -7.59 33.98 -2.71
N LEU A 115 -7.47 33.60 -3.99
CA LEU A 115 -6.30 33.91 -4.81
C LEU A 115 -6.60 35.20 -5.57
N VAL A 116 -5.69 36.16 -5.46
CA VAL A 116 -5.89 37.52 -5.95
C VAL A 116 -4.77 37.88 -6.90
N ARG A 117 -5.14 38.24 -8.13
CA ARG A 117 -4.25 38.78 -9.15
C ARG A 117 -4.66 40.21 -9.45
N THR A 118 -3.76 41.17 -9.22
CA THR A 118 -3.95 42.56 -9.64
C THR A 118 -2.94 42.91 -10.71
N GLN A 119 -3.39 43.44 -11.85
CA GLN A 119 -2.51 43.80 -12.96
C GLN A 119 -3.09 44.96 -13.78
N VAL A 120 -2.24 45.61 -14.56
CA VAL A 120 -2.69 46.55 -15.59
C VAL A 120 -3.10 45.75 -16.83
N ARG A 121 -4.30 46.04 -17.34
CA ARG A 121 -4.85 45.47 -18.58
C ARG A 121 -4.39 46.31 -19.78
N ALA A 122 -4.46 45.73 -20.98
CA ALA A 122 -4.05 46.42 -22.22
C ALA A 122 -4.82 47.72 -22.49
N ASP A 123 -6.02 47.88 -21.94
CA ASP A 123 -6.83 49.11 -21.98
C ASP A 123 -6.39 50.18 -20.95
N GLY A 124 -5.27 49.96 -20.25
CA GLY A 124 -4.73 50.84 -19.22
C GLY A 124 -5.44 50.76 -17.87
N LYS A 125 -6.53 49.97 -17.75
CA LYS A 125 -7.24 49.83 -16.47
C LYS A 125 -6.49 48.89 -15.54
N VAL A 126 -6.45 49.24 -14.26
CA VAL A 126 -6.04 48.30 -13.21
C VAL A 126 -7.20 47.37 -12.93
N VAL A 127 -6.98 46.07 -13.11
CA VAL A 127 -7.97 45.02 -12.88
C VAL A 127 -7.48 44.06 -11.81
N GLN A 128 -8.35 43.74 -10.87
CA GLN A 128 -8.13 42.71 -9.87
C GLN A 128 -9.08 41.54 -10.10
N ALA A 129 -8.51 40.37 -10.36
CA ALA A 129 -9.21 39.11 -10.40
C ALA A 129 -9.10 38.40 -9.04
N VAL A 130 -10.23 37.95 -8.51
CA VAL A 130 -10.34 37.31 -7.20
C VAL A 130 -11.03 35.96 -7.40
N PHE A 131 -10.35 34.87 -7.04
CA PHE A 131 -10.88 33.52 -7.13
C PHE A 131 -11.12 32.93 -5.74
N ASP A 132 -12.29 32.34 -5.52
CA ASP A 132 -12.67 31.73 -4.23
C ASP A 132 -12.27 30.24 -4.17
N LEU A 133 -11.40 29.90 -3.21
CA LEU A 133 -10.88 28.54 -3.07
C LEU A 133 -11.87 27.58 -2.41
N ARG A 134 -12.99 28.04 -1.84
CA ARG A 134 -14.03 27.15 -1.27
C ARG A 134 -14.54 26.16 -2.30
N PHE A 135 -14.73 26.61 -3.54
CA PHE A 135 -15.32 25.80 -4.59
C PHE A 135 -14.37 24.77 -5.20
N GLN A 136 -13.06 24.83 -4.92
CA GLN A 136 -12.11 23.77 -5.30
C GLN A 136 -12.21 22.50 -4.44
N LEU A 137 -12.88 22.55 -3.27
CA LEU A 137 -12.96 21.39 -2.38
C LEU A 137 -13.98 20.32 -2.82
N ALA A 138 -14.84 20.61 -3.80
CA ALA A 138 -15.82 19.63 -4.28
C ALA A 138 -15.18 18.43 -4.98
N ASP A 139 -14.00 18.60 -5.60
CA ASP A 139 -13.37 17.56 -6.41
C ASP A 139 -12.56 16.54 -5.58
N ARG A 140 -11.91 16.99 -4.50
CA ARG A 140 -11.11 16.10 -3.63
C ARG A 140 -11.93 15.06 -2.90
N ARG A 141 -13.17 15.39 -2.55
CA ARG A 141 -14.05 14.45 -1.85
C ARG A 141 -14.35 13.22 -2.71
N HIS A 142 -14.46 13.37 -4.03
CA HIS A 142 -14.65 12.25 -4.94
C HIS A 142 -13.41 11.36 -5.03
N LEU A 143 -12.21 11.94 -5.07
CA LEU A 143 -10.95 11.17 -5.03
C LEU A 143 -10.84 10.34 -3.73
N TRP A 144 -11.02 10.98 -2.57
CA TRP A 144 -10.93 10.29 -1.27
C TRP A 144 -12.03 9.25 -1.10
N PHE A 145 -13.25 9.53 -1.59
CA PHE A 145 -14.33 8.56 -1.60
C PHE A 145 -13.98 7.34 -2.48
N ALA A 146 -13.48 7.56 -3.70
CA ALA A 146 -13.07 6.48 -4.59
C ALA A 146 -11.93 5.64 -3.99
N LEU A 147 -10.93 6.28 -3.38
CA LEU A 147 -9.85 5.58 -2.67
C LEU A 147 -10.37 4.77 -1.49
N GLY A 148 -11.31 5.32 -0.71
CA GLY A 148 -11.96 4.62 0.39
C GLY A 148 -12.74 3.39 -0.08
N VAL A 149 -13.49 3.51 -1.18
CA VAL A 149 -14.18 2.36 -1.80
C VAL A 149 -13.18 1.31 -2.28
N ALA A 150 -12.10 1.74 -2.95
CA ALA A 150 -11.04 0.83 -3.42
C ALA A 150 -10.35 0.09 -2.27
N GLU A 151 -10.08 0.78 -1.16
CA GLU A 151 -9.51 0.18 0.06
C GLU A 151 -10.44 -0.89 0.64
N VAL A 152 -11.73 -0.58 0.81
CA VAL A 152 -12.70 -1.54 1.33
C VAL A 152 -12.78 -2.79 0.45
N VAL A 153 -12.86 -2.60 -0.87
CA VAL A 153 -12.88 -3.72 -1.82
C VAL A 153 -11.59 -4.53 -1.76
N GLY A 154 -10.44 -3.87 -1.69
CA GLY A 154 -9.14 -4.53 -1.58
C GLY A 154 -8.99 -5.35 -0.30
N LEU A 155 -9.43 -4.82 0.85
CA LEU A 155 -9.40 -5.54 2.12
C LEU A 155 -10.34 -6.75 2.13
N LEU A 156 -11.52 -6.63 1.52
CA LEU A 156 -12.42 -7.77 1.33
C LEU A 156 -11.78 -8.85 0.46
N ALA A 157 -11.12 -8.45 -0.64
CA ALA A 157 -10.37 -9.37 -1.49
C ALA A 157 -9.24 -10.07 -0.72
N ALA A 158 -8.45 -9.34 0.08
CA ALA A 158 -7.39 -9.90 0.91
C ALA A 158 -7.92 -10.94 1.92
N ALA A 159 -9.07 -10.65 2.55
CA ALA A 159 -9.73 -11.59 3.46
C ALA A 159 -10.16 -12.88 2.73
N VAL A 160 -10.79 -12.75 1.55
CA VAL A 160 -11.19 -13.89 0.71
C VAL A 160 -9.96 -14.70 0.29
N THR A 161 -8.91 -14.06 -0.20
CA THR A 161 -7.66 -14.70 -0.61
C THR A 161 -7.02 -15.47 0.54
N GLY A 162 -6.99 -14.89 1.75
CA GLY A 162 -6.48 -15.57 2.95
C GLY A 162 -7.26 -16.85 3.27
N VAL A 163 -8.59 -16.82 3.16
CA VAL A 163 -9.44 -18.01 3.37
C VAL A 163 -9.23 -19.06 2.29
N VAL A 164 -9.21 -18.66 1.02
CA VAL A 164 -9.08 -19.55 -0.15
C VAL A 164 -7.72 -20.23 -0.17
N LEU A 165 -6.61 -19.47 -0.10
CA LEU A 165 -5.25 -20.03 -0.10
C LEU A 165 -4.99 -20.89 1.13
N GLY A 166 -5.51 -20.49 2.29
CA GLY A 166 -5.35 -21.30 3.49
C GLY A 166 -6.19 -22.58 3.49
N ARG A 167 -7.20 -22.71 2.63
CA ARG A 167 -7.93 -23.96 2.42
C ARG A 167 -7.25 -24.82 1.35
N LEU A 168 -6.89 -24.23 0.22
CA LEU A 168 -6.42 -24.94 -0.96
C LEU A 168 -4.94 -25.29 -0.95
N ALA A 169 -4.08 -24.43 -0.40
CA ALA A 169 -2.62 -24.62 -0.47
C ALA A 169 -2.04 -25.05 0.88
N VAL A 170 -2.38 -24.33 1.96
CA VAL A 170 -1.74 -24.54 3.26
C VAL A 170 -2.17 -25.85 3.92
N SER A 171 -3.46 -26.21 3.83
CA SER A 171 -4.00 -27.41 4.45
C SER A 171 -3.40 -28.72 3.87
N PRO A 172 -3.43 -28.95 2.54
CA PRO A 172 -2.88 -30.18 1.99
C PRO A 172 -1.36 -30.28 2.12
N LEU A 173 -0.64 -29.16 2.07
CA LEU A 173 0.81 -29.15 2.30
C LEU A 173 1.17 -29.56 3.73
N ALA A 174 0.45 -29.04 4.72
CA ALA A 174 0.63 -29.44 6.11
C ALA A 174 0.38 -30.95 6.28
N GLU A 175 -0.68 -31.46 5.67
CA GLU A 175 -1.03 -32.87 5.74
C GLU A 175 -0.01 -33.78 5.03
N ALA A 176 0.53 -33.34 3.89
CA ALA A 176 1.59 -34.04 3.18
C ALA A 176 2.88 -34.11 4.01
N LEU A 177 3.30 -33.01 4.64
CA LEU A 177 4.46 -32.98 5.52
C LEU A 177 4.29 -33.85 6.77
N THR A 178 3.09 -33.85 7.37
CA THR A 178 2.77 -34.74 8.49
C THR A 178 2.85 -36.21 8.06
N ARG A 179 2.33 -36.57 6.88
CA ARG A 179 2.44 -37.93 6.33
C ARG A 179 3.88 -38.34 6.05
N GLN A 180 4.67 -37.46 5.45
CA GLN A 180 6.09 -37.71 5.19
C GLN A 180 6.86 -37.99 6.49
N ARG A 181 6.63 -37.20 7.55
CA ARG A 181 7.28 -37.40 8.86
C ARG A 181 6.90 -38.75 9.50
N ARG A 182 5.63 -39.16 9.40
CA ARG A 182 5.22 -40.50 9.87
C ARG A 182 5.91 -41.60 9.08
N PHE A 183 5.89 -41.52 7.75
CA PHE A 183 6.53 -42.53 6.91
C PHE A 183 8.02 -42.70 7.23
N VAL A 184 8.77 -41.61 7.40
CA VAL A 184 10.19 -41.66 7.78
C VAL A 184 10.38 -42.30 9.17
N THR A 185 9.50 -41.97 10.12
CA THR A 185 9.55 -42.53 11.47
C THR A 185 9.26 -44.02 11.45
N ASP A 186 8.19 -44.42 10.76
CA ASP A 186 7.77 -45.82 10.63
C ASP A 186 8.82 -46.64 9.89
N ALA A 187 9.36 -46.12 8.78
CA ALA A 187 10.45 -46.77 8.05
C ALA A 187 11.70 -46.93 8.92
N SER A 188 12.03 -45.95 9.75
CA SER A 188 13.15 -46.06 10.70
C SER A 188 12.91 -47.15 11.75
N HIS A 189 11.67 -47.32 12.19
CA HIS A 189 11.30 -48.38 13.15
C HIS A 189 11.28 -49.76 12.49
N GLU A 190 10.72 -49.86 11.29
CA GLU A 190 10.68 -51.08 10.47
C GLU A 190 12.08 -51.54 10.06
N LEU A 191 13.01 -50.62 9.76
CA LEU A 191 14.40 -50.96 9.40
C LEU A 191 15.26 -51.32 10.60
N ARG A 192 14.97 -50.81 11.80
CA ARG A 192 15.75 -51.10 13.01
C ARG A 192 15.76 -52.58 13.34
N THR A 193 14.63 -53.26 13.20
CA THR A 193 14.47 -54.69 13.51
C THR A 193 15.32 -55.60 12.59
N PRO A 194 15.19 -55.55 11.25
CA PRO A 194 16.00 -56.38 10.36
C PRO A 194 17.48 -56.01 10.43
N VAL A 195 17.84 -54.72 10.58
CA VAL A 195 19.25 -54.32 10.79
C VAL A 195 19.80 -54.95 12.07
N THR A 196 19.05 -54.93 13.16
CA THR A 196 19.45 -55.58 14.42
C THR A 196 19.59 -57.09 14.23
N GLN A 197 18.67 -57.76 13.52
CA GLN A 197 18.76 -59.19 13.25
C GLN A 197 19.99 -59.55 12.41
N VAL A 198 20.27 -58.80 11.35
CA VAL A 198 21.49 -59.00 10.52
C VAL A 198 22.73 -58.78 11.36
N TYR A 199 22.75 -57.75 12.20
CA TYR A 199 23.86 -57.46 13.10
C TYR A 199 24.08 -58.57 14.13
N THR A 200 23.02 -59.07 14.77
CA THR A 200 23.09 -60.19 15.71
C THR A 200 23.56 -61.48 15.03
N ARG A 201 23.09 -61.78 13.82
CA ARG A 201 23.57 -62.94 13.04
C ARG A 201 25.04 -62.82 12.68
N ALA A 202 25.49 -61.63 12.28
CA ALA A 202 26.90 -61.36 11.99
C ALA A 202 27.78 -61.53 13.25
N GLN A 203 27.32 -61.05 14.42
CA GLN A 203 28.01 -61.26 15.70
C GLN A 203 28.14 -62.74 16.07
N LEU A 204 27.07 -63.53 15.89
CA LEU A 204 27.10 -64.97 16.16
C LEU A 204 28.07 -65.71 15.24
N LEU A 205 28.07 -65.39 13.94
CA LEU A 205 29.01 -65.96 12.97
C LEU A 205 30.47 -65.60 13.31
N ALA A 206 30.74 -64.35 13.71
CA ALA A 206 32.08 -63.93 14.14
C ALA A 206 32.55 -64.72 15.38
N ARG A 207 31.67 -64.93 16.37
CA ARG A 207 31.98 -65.76 17.55
C ARG A 207 32.21 -67.23 17.20
N GLN A 208 31.38 -67.81 16.34
CA GLN A 208 31.55 -69.20 15.89
C GLN A 208 32.85 -69.38 15.10
N ALA A 209 33.18 -68.45 14.21
CA ALA A 209 34.44 -68.47 13.47
C ALA A 209 35.67 -68.40 14.37
N ALA A 210 35.57 -67.66 15.48
CA ALA A 210 36.62 -67.62 16.49
C ALA A 210 36.72 -68.95 17.28
N ALA A 211 35.60 -69.59 17.59
CA ALA A 211 35.55 -70.84 18.33
C ALA A 211 35.99 -72.07 17.51
N GLN A 212 35.76 -72.07 16.20
CA GLN A 212 36.14 -73.15 15.27
C GLN A 212 37.53 -72.97 14.65
N ASP A 213 38.28 -71.95 15.10
CA ASP A 213 39.63 -71.63 14.64
C ASP A 213 39.78 -71.50 13.11
N LEU A 214 38.81 -70.83 12.48
CA LEU A 214 38.84 -70.53 11.05
C LEU A 214 40.08 -69.67 10.68
N PRO A 215 40.61 -69.77 9.44
CA PRO A 215 41.80 -69.03 9.03
C PRO A 215 41.70 -67.53 9.30
N ALA A 216 42.80 -66.91 9.77
CA ALA A 216 42.85 -65.52 10.24
C ALA A 216 42.15 -64.51 9.32
N ARG A 217 42.34 -64.65 7.99
CA ARG A 217 41.69 -63.80 6.98
C ARG A 217 40.16 -63.75 7.07
N HIS A 218 39.51 -64.88 7.40
CA HIS A 218 38.04 -64.97 7.49
C HIS A 218 37.54 -64.43 8.83
N ARG A 219 38.27 -64.69 9.92
CA ARG A 219 37.96 -64.14 11.24
C ARG A 219 38.05 -62.61 11.23
N GLU A 220 39.13 -62.07 10.69
CA GLU A 220 39.36 -60.63 10.57
C GLU A 220 38.25 -59.93 9.78
N GLY A 221 37.82 -60.52 8.66
CA GLY A 221 36.72 -60.00 7.83
C GLY A 221 35.39 -59.91 8.60
N LEU A 222 35.03 -60.95 9.37
CA LEU A 222 33.81 -60.95 10.18
C LEU A 222 33.89 -59.97 11.35
N THR A 223 35.03 -59.85 12.03
CA THR A 223 35.23 -58.81 13.06
C THR A 223 35.15 -57.40 12.50
N ARG A 224 35.66 -57.18 11.27
CA ARG A 224 35.59 -55.87 10.61
C ARG A 224 34.15 -55.47 10.28
N LEU A 225 33.33 -56.42 9.84
CA LEU A 225 31.89 -56.23 9.57
C LEU A 225 31.06 -55.92 10.83
N VAL A 226 31.44 -56.50 11.98
CA VAL A 226 30.76 -56.26 13.26
C VAL A 226 31.23 -54.97 13.93
N GLY A 227 32.49 -54.58 13.72
CA GLY A 227 33.09 -53.37 14.31
C GLY A 227 32.87 -52.07 13.52
N SER A 228 32.27 -52.14 12.33
CA SER A 228 32.01 -50.97 11.47
C SER A 228 30.59 -50.39 11.60
N ALA A 229 29.78 -50.88 12.53
CA ALA A 229 28.44 -50.36 12.85
C ALA A 229 28.51 -49.44 14.09
#